data_AF-A0A5P1F6G0-F1
#
_entry.id   AF-A0A5P1F6G0-F1
#
_cell.length_a   1.000
_cell.length_b   1.000
_cell.length_c   1.000
_cell.angle_alpha   90.00
_cell.angle_beta   90.00
_cell.angle_gamma   90.00
#
_symmetry.space_group_name_H-M   'P 1'
#
loop_
_entity.id
_entity.type
_entity.pdbx_description
1 polymer ?
#
loop_
_entity_poly.entity_id
_entity_poly.type
_entity_poly.pdbx_seq_one_letter_code
_entity_poly.pdbx_strand_id
1 'polypeptide(L)'
;PQSSSTRPPPRPSSNILHNYRCLLYFPTTLPDFEDNKAAAKFVLGLRSLKDDVDVPKTIDQRIIITLSINELLCPNNSCLGPNGTTFAASLNNISFVMPNMGILQAYYKKIDGVYGEDFPVKPPVDFNFTGDDIPQEYLFPAVGTEVRVLEYRTEVEMAFQGTNLLDVGMNHPMHLHGYRFYVVGTGIGNFDEEKDPKSYNLKDPPLENTVGVPKSGWAAIRFKANNPGVWFMHCHLERHGTWGMDTVFIVKTLPPPANMPPC
;
A
#
# COMPACT_ATOMS: atom_id res chain seq x y z
N PRO A 1 -81.07 -22.64 9.95
CA PRO A 1 -80.40 -23.93 9.65
C PRO A 1 -79.35 -23.74 8.55
N GLN A 2 -78.14 -23.41 8.98
CA GLN A 2 -76.93 -23.30 8.16
C GLN A 2 -76.16 -24.63 8.21
N SER A 3 -75.61 -25.06 7.08
CA SER A 3 -74.38 -25.87 6.98
C SER A 3 -73.76 -25.56 5.62
N SER A 4 -72.82 -24.63 5.56
CA SER A 4 -71.36 -24.86 5.52
C SER A 4 -70.85 -25.53 4.22
N SER A 5 -70.17 -24.74 3.39
CA SER A 5 -69.05 -25.21 2.57
C SER A 5 -68.05 -24.05 2.42
N THR A 6 -66.89 -24.22 3.03
CA THR A 6 -65.75 -23.30 3.06
C THR A 6 -65.08 -23.16 1.70
N ARG A 7 -64.81 -21.93 1.26
CA ARG A 7 -63.85 -21.62 0.18
C ARG A 7 -62.80 -20.65 0.77
N PRO A 8 -61.49 -20.91 0.61
CA PRO A 8 -60.45 -20.09 1.23
C PRO A 8 -60.37 -18.68 0.61
N PRO A 9 -59.92 -17.66 1.36
CA PRO A 9 -59.76 -16.31 0.85
C PRO A 9 -58.66 -16.24 -0.22
N PRO A 10 -58.79 -15.34 -1.22
CA PRO A 10 -57.79 -15.17 -2.26
C PRO A 10 -56.46 -14.69 -1.68
N ARG A 11 -55.35 -15.21 -2.21
CA ARG A 11 -53.99 -14.76 -1.85
C ARG A 11 -53.84 -13.26 -2.14
N PRO A 12 -53.17 -12.49 -1.26
CA PRO A 12 -52.79 -11.13 -1.61
C PRO A 12 -51.82 -11.17 -2.79
N SER A 13 -52.04 -10.26 -3.73
CA SER A 13 -51.25 -10.08 -4.95
C SER A 13 -49.77 -9.92 -4.63
N SER A 14 -48.93 -10.74 -5.25
CA SER A 14 -47.48 -10.58 -5.24
C SER A 14 -47.09 -9.41 -6.15
N ASN A 15 -47.25 -8.19 -5.66
CA ASN A 15 -46.77 -6.98 -6.33
C ASN A 15 -45.91 -6.16 -5.37
N ILE A 16 -44.78 -6.72 -4.95
CA ILE A 16 -43.61 -5.95 -4.51
C ILE A 16 -42.36 -6.64 -5.04
N LEU A 17 -42.20 -6.67 -6.37
CA LEU A 17 -40.87 -6.76 -6.97
C LEU A 17 -40.37 -5.32 -7.07
N HIS A 18 -39.58 -4.89 -6.09
CA HIS A 18 -38.75 -3.70 -6.27
C HIS A 18 -37.81 -3.96 -7.44
N ASN A 19 -38.08 -3.28 -8.55
CA ASN A 19 -37.26 -3.24 -9.76
C ASN A 19 -35.90 -2.59 -9.44
N TYR A 20 -34.98 -3.33 -8.85
CA TYR A 20 -33.56 -3.05 -9.00
C TYR A 20 -33.10 -3.73 -10.29
N ARG A 21 -33.53 -3.20 -11.44
CA ARG A 21 -32.80 -3.46 -12.68
C ARG A 21 -31.47 -2.74 -12.55
N CYS A 22 -30.46 -3.47 -12.05
CA CYS A 22 -29.07 -3.09 -12.26
C CYS A 22 -28.84 -3.23 -13.77
N LEU A 23 -29.12 -2.17 -14.53
CA LEU A 23 -28.67 -2.05 -15.91
C LEU A 23 -27.15 -2.04 -15.83
N LEU A 24 -26.54 -3.21 -15.99
CA LEU A 24 -25.10 -3.33 -16.18
C LEU A 24 -24.80 -2.64 -17.51
N TYR A 25 -24.43 -1.36 -17.42
CA TYR A 25 -23.93 -0.59 -18.55
C TYR A 25 -22.51 -1.08 -18.84
N PHE A 26 -22.40 -2.19 -19.56
CA PHE A 26 -21.14 -2.59 -20.14
C PHE A 26 -20.82 -1.61 -21.26
N PRO A 27 -19.69 -0.90 -21.21
CA PRO A 27 -19.31 -0.02 -22.30
C PRO A 27 -19.21 -0.84 -23.59
N THR A 28 -19.76 -0.32 -24.69
CA THR A 28 -19.75 -0.98 -26.01
C THR A 28 -18.35 -1.10 -26.59
N THR A 29 -17.38 -0.37 -26.03
CA THR A 29 -15.97 -0.36 -26.39
C THR A 29 -15.14 -0.26 -25.11
N LEU A 30 -14.19 -1.18 -24.93
CA LEU A 30 -13.19 -1.08 -23.86
C LEU A 30 -12.14 -0.01 -24.22
N PRO A 31 -11.55 0.68 -23.24
CA PRO A 31 -10.39 1.53 -23.47
C PRO A 31 -9.23 0.73 -24.10
N ASP A 32 -8.33 1.44 -24.79
CA ASP A 32 -7.06 0.87 -25.25
C ASP A 32 -6.20 0.43 -24.05
N PHE A 33 -5.33 -0.56 -24.23
CA PHE A 33 -4.44 -1.05 -23.19
C PHE A 33 -3.42 0.03 -22.74
N GLU A 34 -3.18 1.04 -23.58
CA GLU A 34 -2.32 2.19 -23.26
C GLU A 34 -3.09 3.42 -22.74
N ASP A 35 -4.42 3.35 -22.57
CA ASP A 35 -5.23 4.50 -22.16
C ASP A 35 -5.08 4.81 -20.66
N ASN A 36 -3.98 5.48 -20.32
CA ASN A 36 -3.66 5.94 -18.98
C ASN A 36 -4.72 6.90 -18.41
N LYS A 37 -5.43 7.65 -19.27
CA LYS A 37 -6.48 8.58 -18.81
C LYS A 37 -7.71 7.81 -18.35
N ALA A 38 -8.11 6.78 -19.10
CA ALA A 38 -9.20 5.89 -18.69
C ALA A 38 -8.85 5.14 -17.40
N ALA A 39 -7.63 4.60 -17.30
CA ALA A 39 -7.15 3.92 -16.10
C ALA A 39 -7.15 4.85 -14.87
N ALA A 40 -6.58 6.07 -15.01
CA ALA A 40 -6.57 7.05 -13.94
C ALA A 40 -8.00 7.47 -13.53
N LYS A 41 -8.90 7.69 -14.49
CA LYS A 41 -10.30 8.02 -14.21
C LYS A 41 -11.02 6.91 -13.45
N PHE A 42 -10.74 5.64 -13.78
CA PHE A 42 -11.30 4.50 -13.07
C PHE A 42 -10.82 4.47 -11.62
N VAL A 43 -9.50 4.54 -11.39
CA VAL A 43 -8.91 4.53 -10.04
C VAL A 43 -9.39 5.72 -9.20
N LEU A 44 -9.37 6.94 -9.77
CA LEU A 44 -9.88 8.15 -9.12
C LEU A 44 -11.40 8.13 -8.88
N GLY A 45 -12.13 7.23 -9.55
CA GLY A 45 -13.56 7.03 -9.38
C GLY A 45 -13.93 6.08 -8.24
N LEU A 46 -12.97 5.35 -7.67
CA LEU A 46 -13.22 4.40 -6.59
C LEU A 46 -13.66 5.13 -5.31
N ARG A 47 -14.68 4.57 -4.65
CA ARG A 47 -15.28 5.12 -3.42
C ARG A 47 -15.55 4.02 -2.42
N SER A 48 -15.62 4.40 -1.15
CA SER A 48 -16.13 3.49 -0.11
C SER A 48 -17.60 3.13 -0.35
N LEU A 49 -18.00 1.94 0.11
CA LEU A 49 -19.38 1.43 -0.05
C LEU A 49 -20.42 2.17 0.81
N LYS A 50 -19.98 2.94 1.81
CA LYS A 50 -20.83 3.69 2.74
C LYS A 50 -20.32 5.11 2.86
N ASP A 51 -21.23 6.05 3.12
CA ASP A 51 -20.92 7.47 3.29
C ASP A 51 -20.32 7.80 4.68
N ASP A 52 -20.52 6.93 5.67
CA ASP A 52 -19.97 7.08 7.03
C ASP A 52 -18.71 6.20 7.18
N VAL A 53 -17.57 6.78 6.82
CA VAL A 53 -16.25 6.14 6.89
C VAL A 53 -15.40 6.73 8.01
N ASP A 54 -14.69 5.87 8.72
CA ASP A 54 -13.80 6.24 9.82
C ASP A 54 -12.40 6.58 9.31
N VAL A 55 -12.32 7.55 8.41
CA VAL A 55 -11.04 8.03 7.86
C VAL A 55 -10.31 8.84 8.94
N PRO A 56 -9.06 8.50 9.30
CA PRO A 56 -8.27 9.33 10.21
C PRO A 56 -8.18 10.78 9.72
N LYS A 57 -8.61 11.73 10.55
CA LYS A 57 -8.64 13.17 10.19
C LYS A 57 -7.48 13.94 10.80
N THR A 58 -7.06 13.53 12.00
CA THR A 58 -5.88 14.05 12.67
C THR A 58 -4.74 13.09 12.41
N ILE A 59 -3.60 13.59 11.96
CA ILE A 59 -2.46 12.73 11.65
C ILE A 59 -1.42 12.88 12.76
N ASP A 60 -1.19 11.81 13.51
CA ASP A 60 -0.16 11.75 14.53
C ASP A 60 1.22 11.58 13.90
N GLN A 61 1.28 10.82 12.79
CA GLN A 61 2.53 10.55 12.09
C GLN A 61 2.34 10.51 10.57
N ARG A 62 3.14 11.32 9.89
CA ARG A 62 3.28 11.28 8.43
C ARG A 62 4.55 10.52 8.05
N ILE A 63 4.44 9.63 7.07
CA ILE A 63 5.52 8.82 6.53
C ILE A 63 5.55 9.00 5.01
N ILE A 64 6.70 9.34 4.43
CA ILE A 64 6.91 9.43 2.99
C ILE A 64 7.89 8.35 2.61
N ILE A 65 7.50 7.51 1.65
CA ILE A 65 8.26 6.33 1.24
C ILE A 65 8.53 6.43 -0.26
N THR A 66 9.78 6.64 -0.65
CA THR A 66 10.20 6.54 -2.04
C THR A 66 10.26 5.08 -2.47
N LEU A 67 9.77 4.80 -3.68
CA LEU A 67 9.75 3.49 -4.31
C LEU A 67 10.71 3.51 -5.49
N SER A 68 11.74 2.68 -5.43
CA SER A 68 12.82 2.69 -6.42
C SER A 68 13.17 1.29 -6.88
N ILE A 69 13.40 1.15 -8.18
CA ILE A 69 14.21 0.06 -8.74
C ILE A 69 15.64 0.56 -8.74
N ASN A 70 16.53 -0.27 -8.23
CA ASN A 70 17.91 0.06 -7.91
C ASN A 70 18.87 -0.96 -8.52
N GLU A 71 20.17 -0.77 -8.27
CA GLU A 71 21.20 -1.76 -8.53
C GLU A 71 21.99 -2.08 -7.25
N LEU A 72 22.57 -3.27 -7.20
CA LEU A 72 23.58 -3.65 -6.21
C LEU A 72 24.86 -4.08 -6.92
N LEU A 73 25.99 -3.65 -6.38
CA LEU A 73 27.30 -4.01 -6.90
C LEU A 73 27.56 -5.50 -6.68
N CYS A 74 28.09 -6.16 -7.72
CA CYS A 74 28.53 -7.54 -7.63
C CYS A 74 30.06 -7.62 -7.57
N PRO A 75 30.63 -8.60 -6.85
CA PRO A 75 32.06 -8.84 -6.85
C PRO A 75 32.61 -8.97 -8.28
N ASN A 76 33.64 -8.20 -8.62
CA ASN A 76 34.27 -8.20 -9.95
C ASN A 76 33.30 -7.96 -11.12
N ASN A 77 32.21 -7.23 -10.91
CA ASN A 77 31.19 -6.95 -11.94
C ASN A 77 30.66 -8.23 -12.61
N SER A 78 30.54 -9.31 -11.84
CA SER A 78 30.22 -10.64 -12.37
C SER A 78 28.75 -10.87 -12.72
N CYS A 79 27.87 -9.91 -12.41
CA CYS A 79 26.44 -10.07 -12.60
C CYS A 79 25.98 -9.67 -14.01
N LEU A 80 24.76 -10.07 -14.36
CA LEU A 80 24.19 -9.88 -15.70
C LEU A 80 23.42 -8.56 -15.86
N GLY A 81 23.31 -7.76 -14.80
CA GLY A 81 22.68 -6.46 -14.85
C GLY A 81 23.56 -5.39 -15.51
N PRO A 82 23.05 -4.16 -15.62
CA PRO A 82 23.78 -3.04 -16.21
C PRO A 82 25.15 -2.85 -15.55
N ASN A 83 26.19 -2.58 -16.32
CA ASN A 83 27.55 -2.37 -15.81
C ASN A 83 28.09 -3.52 -14.90
N GLY A 84 27.55 -4.73 -15.02
CA GLY A 84 27.93 -5.89 -14.21
C GLY A 84 27.35 -5.92 -12.79
N THR A 85 26.31 -5.13 -12.53
CA THR A 85 25.55 -5.11 -11.27
C THR A 85 24.40 -6.14 -11.29
N THR A 86 23.64 -6.23 -10.20
CA THR A 86 22.35 -6.92 -10.18
C THR A 86 21.24 -5.94 -9.87
N PHE A 87 20.04 -6.18 -10.37
CA PHE A 87 18.87 -5.39 -9.99
C PHE A 87 18.54 -5.59 -8.51
N ALA A 88 18.07 -4.51 -7.91
CA ALA A 88 17.52 -4.45 -6.57
C ALA A 88 16.32 -3.50 -6.56
N ALA A 89 15.71 -3.34 -5.40
CA ALA A 89 14.64 -2.39 -5.17
C ALA A 89 14.69 -1.94 -3.71
N SER A 90 14.11 -0.78 -3.43
CA SER A 90 14.16 -0.21 -2.09
C SER A 90 12.93 0.60 -1.73
N LEU A 91 12.73 0.75 -0.41
CA LEU A 91 11.86 1.73 0.20
C LEU A 91 12.73 2.74 0.96
N ASN A 92 12.60 4.04 0.67
CA ASN A 92 13.45 5.10 1.26
C ASN A 92 14.96 4.81 1.17
N ASN A 93 15.41 4.27 0.03
CA ASN A 93 16.80 3.91 -0.25
C ASN A 93 17.37 2.79 0.66
N ILE A 94 16.50 1.95 1.24
CA ILE A 94 16.85 0.72 1.94
C ILE A 94 16.28 -0.47 1.17
N SER A 95 17.15 -1.34 0.68
CA SER A 95 16.81 -2.62 0.06
C SER A 95 16.71 -3.68 1.16
N PHE A 96 15.49 -4.17 1.37
CA PHE A 96 15.17 -5.07 2.47
C PHE A 96 15.78 -6.46 2.29
N VAL A 97 16.39 -6.98 3.36
CA VAL A 97 16.86 -8.37 3.42
C VAL A 97 15.98 -9.16 4.39
N MET A 98 15.41 -10.26 3.89
CA MET A 98 14.66 -11.19 4.75
C MET A 98 15.62 -11.86 5.75
N PRO A 99 15.38 -11.73 7.07
CA PRO A 99 16.21 -12.37 8.07
C PRO A 99 15.94 -13.88 8.14
N ASN A 100 16.93 -14.65 8.60
CA ASN A 100 16.78 -16.10 8.83
C ASN A 100 15.85 -16.45 10.01
N MET A 101 15.54 -15.46 10.86
CA MET A 101 14.59 -15.59 11.98
C MET A 101 13.43 -14.63 11.74
N GLY A 102 12.20 -15.11 11.93
CA GLY A 102 11.01 -14.25 11.80
C GLY A 102 11.07 -13.05 12.75
N ILE A 103 10.85 -11.84 12.21
CA ILE A 103 10.86 -10.58 12.98
C ILE A 103 9.86 -10.60 14.13
N LEU A 104 8.68 -11.22 13.92
CA LEU A 104 7.68 -11.41 14.99
C LEU A 104 8.25 -12.18 16.19
N GLN A 105 9.02 -13.24 15.93
CA GLN A 105 9.66 -14.01 16.98
C GLN A 105 10.77 -13.21 17.66
N ALA A 106 11.61 -12.53 16.88
CA ALA A 106 12.69 -11.71 17.41
C ALA A 106 12.16 -10.59 18.32
N TYR A 107 11.11 -9.90 17.88
CA TYR A 107 10.42 -8.86 18.64
C TYR A 107 9.88 -9.39 19.98
N TYR A 108 9.14 -10.50 19.96
CA TYR A 108 8.52 -11.03 21.16
C TYR A 108 9.49 -11.70 22.14
N LYS A 109 10.56 -12.33 21.62
CA LYS A 109 11.62 -12.93 22.44
C LYS A 109 12.72 -11.93 22.82
N LYS A 110 12.64 -10.67 22.36
CA LYS A 110 13.64 -9.63 22.57
C LYS A 110 15.04 -10.09 22.16
N ILE A 111 15.15 -10.62 20.95
CA ILE A 111 16.41 -11.10 20.38
C ILE A 111 17.05 -9.97 19.59
N ASP A 112 18.22 -9.54 20.04
CA ASP A 112 18.98 -8.46 19.41
C ASP A 112 19.65 -8.94 18.10
N GLY A 113 19.89 -8.00 17.17
CA GLY A 113 20.66 -8.24 15.95
C GLY A 113 19.91 -8.89 14.79
N VAL A 114 18.58 -9.07 14.90
CA VAL A 114 17.75 -9.63 13.81
C VAL A 114 17.25 -8.54 12.85
N TYR A 115 16.95 -7.36 13.37
CA TYR A 115 16.46 -6.21 12.63
C TYR A 115 16.88 -4.90 13.33
N GLY A 116 16.97 -3.81 12.58
CA GLY A 116 17.06 -2.44 13.11
C GLY A 116 15.69 -1.76 13.18
N GLU A 117 15.53 -0.77 14.05
CA GLU A 117 14.28 -0.02 14.25
C GLU A 117 14.27 1.35 13.55
N ASP A 118 15.24 1.59 12.67
CA ASP A 118 15.57 2.91 12.12
C ASP A 118 15.03 3.12 10.70
N PHE A 119 14.01 2.37 10.27
CA PHE A 119 13.37 2.63 8.98
C PHE A 119 12.85 4.08 8.94
N PRO A 120 13.30 4.91 7.99
CA PRO A 120 13.11 6.35 8.08
C PRO A 120 11.70 6.77 7.65
N VAL A 121 11.19 7.83 8.26
CA VAL A 121 9.86 8.39 7.94
C VAL A 121 9.85 9.26 6.68
N LYS A 122 11.02 9.56 6.12
CA LYS A 122 11.21 10.32 4.89
C LYS A 122 12.40 9.74 4.12
N PRO A 123 12.47 9.94 2.80
CA PRO A 123 13.67 9.62 2.05
C PRO A 123 14.90 10.36 2.63
N PRO A 124 16.09 9.73 2.65
CA PRO A 124 17.30 10.34 3.23
C PRO A 124 17.80 11.56 2.45
N VAL A 125 17.43 11.65 1.17
CA VAL A 125 17.80 12.75 0.26
C VAL A 125 16.54 13.17 -0.49
N ASP A 126 16.30 14.48 -0.51
CA ASP A 126 15.21 15.08 -1.26
C ASP A 126 15.73 15.57 -2.61
N PHE A 127 15.02 15.19 -3.69
CA PHE A 127 15.34 15.57 -5.06
C PHE A 127 14.09 15.48 -5.91
N ASN A 128 14.20 15.83 -7.19
CA ASN A 128 13.10 15.63 -8.13
C ASN A 128 12.94 14.12 -8.44
N PHE A 129 12.17 13.40 -7.60
CA PHE A 129 11.98 11.95 -7.68
C PHE A 129 11.49 11.47 -9.05
N THR A 130 10.69 12.29 -9.73
CA THR A 130 10.15 12.02 -11.06
C THR A 130 10.88 12.74 -12.19
N GLY A 131 12.02 13.37 -11.91
CA GLY A 131 12.86 14.03 -12.91
C GLY A 131 13.87 13.08 -13.55
N ASP A 132 14.64 13.62 -14.49
CA ASP A 132 15.70 12.88 -15.19
C ASP A 132 17.04 12.92 -14.44
N ASP A 133 17.27 13.97 -13.64
CA ASP A 133 18.50 14.19 -12.88
C ASP A 133 18.43 13.53 -11.49
N ILE A 134 18.78 12.25 -11.42
CA ILE A 134 18.68 11.45 -10.18
C ILE A 134 20.06 11.25 -9.55
N PRO A 135 20.24 11.50 -8.23
CA PRO A 135 21.52 11.31 -7.56
C PRO A 135 22.03 9.86 -7.65
N GLN A 136 23.32 9.69 -7.97
CA GLN A 136 23.95 8.37 -8.08
C GLN A 136 23.92 7.59 -6.76
N GLU A 137 23.92 8.28 -5.61
CA GLU A 137 23.75 7.66 -4.29
C GLU A 137 22.40 6.97 -4.09
N TYR A 138 21.39 7.33 -4.88
CA TYR A 138 20.09 6.67 -4.90
C TYR A 138 20.06 5.47 -5.84
N LEU A 139 21.04 5.33 -6.74
CA LEU A 139 21.16 4.16 -7.59
C LEU A 139 21.50 2.90 -6.76
N PHE A 140 22.35 3.06 -5.76
CA PHE A 140 22.85 1.99 -4.90
C PHE A 140 22.33 2.16 -3.47
N PRO A 141 21.22 1.49 -3.09
CA PRO A 141 20.61 1.63 -1.78
C PRO A 141 21.46 0.96 -0.70
N ALA A 142 21.23 1.37 0.54
CA ALA A 142 21.68 0.60 1.69
C ALA A 142 20.96 -0.76 1.70
N VAL A 143 21.65 -1.81 2.15
CA VAL A 143 21.08 -3.15 2.28
C VAL A 143 20.91 -3.44 3.76
N GLY A 144 19.70 -3.77 4.19
CA GLY A 144 19.43 -3.98 5.61
C GLY A 144 18.03 -4.48 5.92
N THR A 145 17.84 -4.92 7.17
CA THR A 145 16.55 -5.37 7.69
C THR A 145 16.03 -4.32 8.66
N GLU A 146 15.49 -3.22 8.13
CA GLU A 146 15.00 -2.10 8.92
C GLU A 146 13.47 -2.13 9.04
N VAL A 147 12.98 -1.94 10.27
CA VAL A 147 11.55 -1.90 10.61
C VAL A 147 11.18 -0.54 11.19
N ARG A 148 9.89 -0.20 11.15
CA ARG A 148 9.35 0.98 11.85
C ARG A 148 8.43 0.57 12.98
N VAL A 149 8.76 0.99 14.19
CA VAL A 149 7.88 0.82 15.34
C VAL A 149 6.86 1.95 15.44
N LEU A 150 5.58 1.61 15.56
CA LEU A 150 4.45 2.52 15.76
C LEU A 150 3.81 2.26 17.13
N GLU A 151 3.35 3.33 17.77
CA GLU A 151 2.53 3.22 18.97
C GLU A 151 1.12 2.71 18.62
N TYR A 152 0.49 2.01 19.58
CA TYR A 152 -0.88 1.56 19.40
C TYR A 152 -1.82 2.78 19.28
N ARG A 153 -2.72 2.73 18.28
CA ARG A 153 -3.69 3.78 17.91
C ARG A 153 -3.13 5.02 17.23
N THR A 154 -1.85 5.07 16.88
CA THR A 154 -1.30 6.15 16.03
C THR A 154 -2.12 6.27 14.75
N GLU A 155 -2.60 7.47 14.44
CA GLU A 155 -3.24 7.80 13.17
C GLU A 155 -2.16 8.17 12.15
N VAL A 156 -1.96 7.29 11.16
CA VAL A 156 -0.84 7.36 10.21
C VAL A 156 -1.34 7.84 8.85
N GLU A 157 -0.61 8.80 8.29
CA GLU A 157 -0.66 9.11 6.86
C GLU A 157 0.63 8.62 6.21
N MET A 158 0.50 7.86 5.13
CA MET A 158 1.64 7.34 4.39
C MET A 158 1.52 7.75 2.93
N ALA A 159 2.49 8.48 2.42
CA ALA A 159 2.59 8.86 1.02
C ALA A 159 3.69 8.01 0.35
N PHE A 160 3.29 7.21 -0.61
CA PHE A 160 4.21 6.49 -1.48
C PHE A 160 4.58 7.38 -2.67
N GLN A 161 5.88 7.54 -2.93
CA GLN A 161 6.43 8.33 -4.02
C GLN A 161 7.17 7.41 -4.99
N GLY A 162 6.63 7.21 -6.19
CA GLY A 162 7.36 6.53 -7.26
C GLY A 162 8.53 7.36 -7.75
N THR A 163 9.66 6.73 -8.03
CA THR A 163 10.85 7.38 -8.63
C THR A 163 11.02 6.98 -10.09
N ASN A 164 11.69 7.83 -10.88
CA ASN A 164 12.08 7.53 -12.26
C ASN A 164 13.52 6.98 -12.36
N LEU A 165 14.05 6.44 -11.26
CA LEU A 165 15.41 5.89 -11.23
C LEU A 165 15.58 4.81 -12.31
N LEU A 166 16.77 4.80 -12.94
CA LEU A 166 17.11 3.92 -14.07
C LEU A 166 16.24 4.10 -15.32
N ASP A 167 15.51 5.22 -15.45
CA ASP A 167 14.53 5.46 -16.53
C ASP A 167 13.44 4.37 -16.60
N VAL A 168 13.17 3.71 -15.47
CA VAL A 168 12.17 2.64 -15.34
C VAL A 168 11.01 3.02 -14.44
N GLY A 169 10.64 4.30 -14.43
CA GLY A 169 9.44 4.76 -13.73
C GLY A 169 8.24 3.87 -14.09
N MET A 170 7.58 3.29 -13.07
CA MET A 170 6.53 2.29 -13.26
C MET A 170 5.49 2.33 -12.13
N ASN A 171 4.43 1.53 -12.29
CA ASN A 171 3.42 1.37 -11.26
C ASN A 171 3.87 0.36 -10.20
N HIS A 172 3.69 0.70 -8.93
CA HIS A 172 3.99 -0.19 -7.80
C HIS A 172 2.72 -0.47 -7.00
N PRO A 173 2.19 -1.70 -6.98
CA PRO A 173 1.09 -2.09 -6.12
C PRO A 173 1.59 -2.30 -4.69
N MET A 174 1.48 -1.30 -3.83
CA MET A 174 1.94 -1.36 -2.44
C MET A 174 0.89 -1.99 -1.54
N HIS A 175 1.24 -3.10 -0.89
CA HIS A 175 0.40 -3.88 -0.01
C HIS A 175 0.85 -3.77 1.45
N LEU A 176 -0.09 -3.60 2.37
CA LEU A 176 0.16 -3.59 3.81
C LEU A 176 -0.60 -4.73 4.49
N HIS A 177 0.14 -5.63 5.14
CA HIS A 177 -0.44 -6.74 5.91
C HIS A 177 -1.14 -6.22 7.17
N GLY A 178 -2.12 -6.98 7.66
CA GLY A 178 -2.81 -6.67 8.93
C GLY A 178 -3.76 -5.46 8.89
N TYR A 179 -3.79 -4.71 7.79
CA TYR A 179 -4.57 -3.50 7.64
C TYR A 179 -5.36 -3.47 6.33
N ARG A 180 -6.49 -2.78 6.39
CA ARG A 180 -7.02 -2.03 5.25
C ARG A 180 -6.78 -0.56 5.53
N PHE A 181 -6.61 0.23 4.49
CA PHE A 181 -6.32 1.65 4.56
C PHE A 181 -7.19 2.43 3.58
N TYR A 182 -7.42 3.69 3.88
CA TYR A 182 -8.14 4.61 3.00
C TYR A 182 -7.16 5.23 2.02
N VAL A 183 -7.41 5.08 0.72
CA VAL A 183 -6.63 5.81 -0.31
C VAL A 183 -7.21 7.21 -0.46
N VAL A 184 -6.55 8.20 0.14
CA VAL A 184 -7.08 9.56 0.28
C VAL A 184 -6.68 10.49 -0.87
N GLY A 185 -5.63 10.16 -1.61
CA GLY A 185 -5.19 10.94 -2.74
C GLY A 185 -4.19 10.19 -3.63
N THR A 186 -4.06 10.64 -4.87
CA THR A 186 -3.04 10.19 -5.81
C THR A 186 -2.78 11.30 -6.82
N GLY A 187 -1.56 11.35 -7.35
CA GLY A 187 -1.14 12.36 -8.32
C GLY A 187 0.05 11.90 -9.16
N ILE A 188 0.37 12.71 -10.16
CA ILE A 188 1.57 12.57 -10.99
C ILE A 188 2.58 13.64 -10.55
N GLY A 189 3.87 13.32 -10.66
CA GLY A 189 4.98 14.15 -10.19
C GLY A 189 5.37 13.83 -8.74
N ASN A 190 6.06 14.78 -8.12
CA ASN A 190 6.46 14.69 -6.72
C ASN A 190 5.32 15.08 -5.80
N PHE A 191 5.14 14.32 -4.73
CA PHE A 191 4.21 14.62 -3.66
C PHE A 191 4.60 15.92 -2.95
N ASP A 192 3.66 16.86 -2.85
CA ASP A 192 3.81 18.11 -2.12
C ASP A 192 3.05 18.04 -0.79
N GLU A 193 3.81 17.94 0.30
CA GLU A 193 3.30 17.79 1.67
C GLU A 193 2.38 18.93 2.13
N GLU A 194 2.47 20.11 1.52
CA GLU A 194 1.70 21.29 1.89
C GLU A 194 0.48 21.49 0.97
N LYS A 195 0.57 21.08 -0.29
CA LYS A 195 -0.45 21.32 -1.31
C LYS A 195 -1.37 20.13 -1.51
N ASP A 196 -0.83 18.93 -1.69
CA ASP A 196 -1.61 17.77 -2.10
C ASP A 196 -2.63 17.32 -1.04
N PRO A 197 -2.33 17.33 0.27
CA PRO A 197 -3.31 17.01 1.31
C PRO A 197 -4.59 17.86 1.29
N LYS A 198 -4.53 19.08 0.74
CA LYS A 198 -5.70 19.97 0.61
C LYS A 198 -6.73 19.45 -0.41
N SER A 199 -6.31 18.55 -1.29
CA SER A 199 -7.15 17.95 -2.34
C SER A 199 -7.64 16.54 -2.00
N TYR A 200 -7.29 16.00 -0.83
CA TYR A 200 -7.65 14.65 -0.44
C TYR A 200 -9.16 14.41 -0.37
N ASN A 201 -9.57 13.22 -0.80
CA ASN A 201 -10.88 12.71 -0.49
C ASN A 201 -10.89 12.19 0.95
N LEU A 202 -11.43 13.00 1.87
CA LEU A 202 -11.65 12.62 3.27
C LEU A 202 -13.13 12.35 3.58
N LYS A 203 -13.98 12.30 2.55
CA LYS A 203 -15.41 12.06 2.67
C LYS A 203 -15.74 10.59 2.49
N ASP A 204 -15.30 10.00 1.39
CA ASP A 204 -15.64 8.63 0.98
C ASP A 204 -14.48 7.91 0.23
N PRO A 205 -13.21 8.05 0.65
CA PRO A 205 -12.09 7.39 -0.01
C PRO A 205 -12.27 5.87 -0.02
N PRO A 206 -11.79 5.15 -1.06
CA PRO A 206 -11.89 3.70 -1.11
C PRO A 206 -11.05 3.07 0.01
N LEU A 207 -11.57 1.98 0.58
CA LEU A 207 -10.91 1.19 1.64
C LEU A 207 -10.28 -0.06 1.03
N GLU A 208 -8.96 -0.03 0.86
CA GLU A 208 -8.17 -1.03 0.13
C GLU A 208 -7.13 -1.68 1.06
N ASN A 209 -6.44 -2.71 0.58
CA ASN A 209 -5.25 -3.26 1.25
C ASN A 209 -4.00 -3.21 0.36
N THR A 210 -4.18 -2.88 -0.92
CA THR A 210 -3.13 -2.71 -1.92
C THR A 210 -3.48 -1.50 -2.76
N VAL A 211 -2.58 -0.51 -2.84
CA VAL A 211 -2.76 0.70 -3.66
C VAL A 211 -1.77 0.70 -4.81
N GLY A 212 -2.24 0.95 -6.02
CA GLY A 212 -1.37 1.17 -7.17
C GLY A 212 -0.78 2.58 -7.15
N VAL A 213 0.53 2.70 -6.92
CA VAL A 213 1.25 3.98 -7.03
C VAL A 213 1.51 4.26 -8.50
N PRO A 214 1.04 5.38 -9.08
CA PRO A 214 1.19 5.65 -10.51
C PRO A 214 2.66 5.71 -10.95
N LYS A 215 2.89 5.41 -12.24
CA LYS A 215 4.18 5.72 -12.88
C LYS A 215 4.48 7.21 -12.72
N SER A 216 5.68 7.54 -12.25
CA SER A 216 6.14 8.91 -12.06
C SER A 216 5.16 9.74 -11.20
N GLY A 217 4.63 9.15 -10.13
CA GLY A 217 3.59 9.76 -9.32
C GLY A 217 3.59 9.27 -7.89
N TRP A 218 2.52 9.61 -7.18
CA TRP A 218 2.36 9.31 -5.75
C TRP A 218 0.95 8.82 -5.43
N ALA A 219 0.84 8.11 -4.31
CA ALA A 219 -0.43 7.75 -3.69
C ALA A 219 -0.34 7.91 -2.18
N ALA A 220 -1.38 8.47 -1.56
CA ALA A 220 -1.44 8.70 -0.13
C ALA A 220 -2.54 7.85 0.50
N ILE A 221 -2.18 7.16 1.58
CA ILE A 221 -3.09 6.32 2.35
C ILE A 221 -3.17 6.80 3.80
N ARG A 222 -4.30 6.51 4.46
CA ARG A 222 -4.48 6.72 5.90
C ARG A 222 -5.00 5.46 6.57
N PHE A 223 -4.45 5.15 7.73
CA PHE A 223 -4.93 4.07 8.59
C PHE A 223 -4.63 4.36 10.06
N LYS A 224 -5.32 3.65 10.94
CA LYS A 224 -5.06 3.69 12.38
C LYS A 224 -4.26 2.45 12.75
N ALA A 225 -3.13 2.60 13.42
CA ALA A 225 -2.30 1.50 13.91
C ALA A 225 -2.95 0.78 15.11
N ASN A 226 -4.13 0.19 14.89
CA ASN A 226 -4.99 -0.42 15.91
C ASN A 226 -4.96 -1.95 15.92
N ASN A 227 -4.02 -2.56 15.18
CA ASN A 227 -3.79 -3.99 15.15
C ASN A 227 -2.36 -4.26 15.67
N PRO A 228 -2.20 -4.58 16.97
CA PRO A 228 -0.89 -4.85 17.56
C PRO A 228 -0.24 -6.08 16.90
N GLY A 229 1.00 -5.96 16.42
CA GLY A 229 1.70 -7.06 15.76
C GLY A 229 2.89 -6.61 14.92
N VAL A 230 3.38 -7.51 14.08
CA VAL A 230 4.47 -7.27 13.12
C VAL A 230 3.91 -7.47 11.72
N TRP A 231 3.87 -6.41 10.93
CA TRP A 231 3.12 -6.34 9.67
C TRP A 231 4.03 -6.00 8.52
N PHE A 232 4.09 -6.91 7.55
CA PHE A 232 4.89 -6.72 6.34
C PHE A 232 4.23 -5.70 5.40
N MET A 233 5.03 -4.81 4.83
CA MET A 233 4.60 -3.90 3.77
C MET A 233 5.53 -4.07 2.59
N HIS A 234 4.98 -4.32 1.40
CA HIS A 234 5.79 -4.62 0.24
C HIS A 234 5.11 -4.25 -1.07
N CYS A 235 5.91 -4.16 -2.13
CA CYS A 235 5.39 -4.19 -3.48
C CYS A 235 4.86 -5.60 -3.80
N HIS A 236 3.67 -5.68 -4.40
CA HIS A 236 3.03 -6.94 -4.75
C HIS A 236 3.45 -7.47 -6.14
N LEU A 237 4.45 -6.84 -6.76
CA LEU A 237 5.19 -7.43 -7.87
C LEU A 237 6.30 -8.28 -7.28
N GLU A 238 6.16 -9.61 -7.37
CA GLU A 238 7.05 -10.58 -6.70
C GLU A 238 8.53 -10.27 -6.90
N ARG A 239 8.91 -9.90 -8.12
CA ARG A 239 10.28 -9.49 -8.45
C ARG A 239 10.78 -8.35 -7.58
N HIS A 240 9.97 -7.30 -7.38
CA HIS A 240 10.37 -6.14 -6.57
C HIS A 240 10.42 -6.48 -5.09
N GLY A 241 9.51 -7.34 -4.60
CA GLY A 241 9.59 -7.87 -3.24
C GLY A 241 10.89 -8.64 -3.03
N THR A 242 11.20 -9.61 -3.90
CA THR A 242 12.47 -10.36 -3.83
C THR A 242 13.72 -9.49 -4.01
N TRP A 243 13.58 -8.29 -4.58
CA TRP A 243 14.64 -7.32 -4.76
C TRP A 243 14.77 -6.32 -3.59
N GLY A 244 13.89 -6.39 -2.60
CA GLY A 244 13.96 -5.61 -1.36
C GLY A 244 13.05 -4.39 -1.29
N MET A 245 11.99 -4.31 -2.12
CA MET A 245 10.96 -3.25 -2.02
C MET A 245 9.98 -3.52 -0.87
N ASP A 246 10.54 -3.71 0.33
CA ASP A 246 9.80 -4.15 1.50
C ASP A 246 10.22 -3.37 2.76
N THR A 247 9.36 -3.40 3.77
CA THR A 247 9.69 -3.06 5.15
C THR A 247 8.68 -3.73 6.07
N VAL A 248 8.84 -3.54 7.38
CA VAL A 248 7.97 -4.09 8.40
C VAL A 248 7.55 -2.99 9.36
N PHE A 249 6.26 -2.96 9.69
CA PHE A 249 5.72 -2.13 10.76
C PHE A 249 5.48 -2.99 12.01
N ILE A 250 6.09 -2.60 13.12
CA ILE A 250 5.80 -3.18 14.43
C ILE A 250 4.84 -2.25 15.15
N VAL A 251 3.60 -2.68 15.36
CA VAL A 251 2.65 -1.95 16.20
C VAL A 251 2.70 -2.55 17.59
N LYS A 252 3.10 -1.76 18.59
CA LYS A 252 3.36 -2.28 19.95
C LYS A 252 2.15 -2.99 20.56
N THR A 253 2.40 -4.11 21.25
CA THR A 253 1.37 -5.03 21.79
C THR A 253 1.57 -5.39 23.27
N LEU A 254 0.54 -6.00 23.87
CA LEU A 254 0.57 -6.84 25.08
C LEU A 254 1.16 -8.24 24.79
N PRO A 255 1.65 -9.02 25.78
CA PRO A 255 2.54 -10.18 25.60
C PRO A 255 2.09 -11.26 24.58
N PRO A 256 3.06 -12.02 24.00
CA PRO A 256 2.83 -12.97 22.92
C PRO A 256 1.95 -14.17 23.31
N PRO A 257 1.25 -14.80 22.35
CA PRO A 257 0.64 -16.12 22.54
C PRO A 257 1.70 -17.19 22.89
N ALA A 258 1.37 -18.09 23.82
CA ALA A 258 2.30 -19.11 24.33
C ALA A 258 2.78 -20.15 23.28
N ASN A 259 2.05 -20.33 22.17
CA ASN A 259 2.24 -21.45 21.24
C ASN A 259 2.66 -21.01 19.82
N MET A 260 3.71 -20.18 19.72
CA MET A 260 4.31 -19.85 18.42
C MET A 260 5.12 -21.04 17.85
N PRO A 261 5.07 -21.33 16.54
CA PRO A 261 5.90 -22.37 15.90
C PRO A 261 7.42 -22.11 16.08
N PRO A 262 8.26 -23.16 16.11
CA PRO A 262 9.72 -23.01 16.07
C PRO A 262 10.20 -22.55 14.68
N CYS A 263 11.40 -21.96 14.63
CA CYS A 263 12.09 -21.60 13.37
C CYS A 263 12.44 -22.83 12.54
#